data_AF-A0A090FZM8-F1
#
_entry.id   AF-A0A090FZM8-F1
#
_cell.length_a   1.000
_cell.length_b   1.000
_cell.length_c   1.000
_cell.angle_alpha   90.00
_cell.angle_beta   90.00
_cell.angle_gamma   90.00
#
_symmetry.space_group_name_H-M   'P 1'
#
loop_
_entity.id
_entity.type
_entity.pdbx_description
1 polymer ?
#
loop_
_entity_poly.entity_id
_entity_poly.type
_entity_poly.pdbx_seq_one_letter_code
_entity_poly.pdbx_strand_id
1 'polypeptide(L)'
;MSVSSVRPPPFPFPSINSQRVTKGSVLHRTHGSSFRPAQFNPCMGQPTRFAPFQDSAGTCVLTLYAATSREAAALESIFHDIETTAVFKTVRLDVVESRSVSRIAPKRDLLVAGLFASDLKACGISRGDLIETPKSTYGQTAFLGSSDSRRQSGR
;
A
#
# COMPACT_ATOMS: atom_id res chain seq x y z
N MET A 1 -2.85 0.24 -27.93
CA MET A 1 -2.89 0.70 -26.53
C MET A 1 -1.84 -0.08 -25.78
N SER A 2 -0.73 0.56 -25.37
CA SER A 2 0.39 -0.13 -24.72
C SER A 2 0.03 -0.39 -23.27
N VAL A 3 -0.14 -1.66 -22.90
CA VAL A 3 -0.29 -2.08 -21.51
C VAL A 3 1.06 -1.79 -20.85
N SER A 4 1.13 -0.76 -19.99
CA SER A 4 2.32 -0.55 -19.16
C SER A 4 2.50 -1.79 -18.29
N SER A 5 3.45 -2.65 -18.65
CA SER A 5 3.79 -3.82 -17.86
C SER A 5 4.74 -3.37 -16.75
N VAL A 6 4.24 -3.38 -15.51
CA VAL A 6 5.11 -3.26 -14.34
C VAL A 6 6.03 -4.47 -14.37
N ARG A 7 7.35 -4.23 -14.42
CA ARG A 7 8.32 -5.31 -14.44
C ARG A 7 8.18 -6.15 -13.16
N PRO A 8 8.13 -7.49 -13.27
CA PRO A 8 8.13 -8.32 -12.08
C PRO A 8 9.41 -8.03 -11.28
N PRO A 9 9.32 -8.04 -9.94
CA PRO A 9 10.49 -7.82 -9.11
C PRO A 9 11.58 -8.86 -9.42
N PRO A 10 12.86 -8.46 -9.38
CA PRO A 10 13.97 -9.37 -9.64
C PRO A 10 13.99 -10.51 -8.62
N PHE A 11 14.44 -11.67 -9.09
CA PHE A 11 14.71 -12.84 -8.26
C PHE A 11 16.21 -13.17 -8.30
N PRO A 12 16.90 -13.32 -7.13
CA PRO A 12 16.37 -13.16 -5.78
C PRO A 12 15.97 -11.71 -5.49
N PHE A 13 14.96 -11.53 -4.62
CA PHE A 13 14.54 -10.20 -4.20
C PHE A 13 15.71 -9.52 -3.47
N PRO A 14 16.16 -8.33 -3.90
CA PRO A 14 17.33 -7.70 -3.32
C PRO A 14 17.08 -7.30 -1.88
N SER A 15 18.16 -7.12 -1.12
CA SER A 15 18.06 -6.60 0.25
C SER A 15 17.51 -5.18 0.19
N ILE A 16 16.27 -5.01 0.64
CA ILE A 16 15.65 -3.70 0.85
C ILE A 16 16.00 -3.20 2.25
N ASN A 17 16.12 -1.89 2.41
CA ASN A 17 16.23 -1.31 3.74
C ASN A 17 14.96 -1.63 4.52
N SER A 18 15.11 -1.79 5.83
CA SER A 18 13.98 -1.89 6.73
C SER A 18 13.91 -0.66 7.62
N GLN A 19 12.69 -0.22 7.90
CA GLN A 19 12.44 0.84 8.86
C GLN A 19 11.70 0.25 10.05
N ARG A 20 12.04 0.74 11.25
CA ARG A 20 11.29 0.42 12.46
C ARG A 20 10.15 1.42 12.64
N VAL A 21 8.95 0.90 12.83
CA VAL A 21 7.83 1.65 13.39
C VAL A 21 7.71 1.25 14.86
N THR A 22 8.06 2.18 15.75
CA THR A 22 8.11 1.91 17.19
C THR A 22 6.72 1.63 17.75
N LYS A 23 6.63 0.71 18.71
CA LYS A 23 5.44 0.52 19.53
C LYS A 23 4.91 1.86 20.05
N GLY A 24 3.59 2.05 20.01
CA GLY A 24 2.95 3.25 20.53
C GLY A 24 3.07 4.48 19.62
N SER A 25 3.84 4.43 18.53
CA SER A 25 3.87 5.52 17.55
C SER A 25 2.48 5.77 16.97
N VAL A 26 2.14 7.05 16.79
CA VAL A 26 0.85 7.47 16.25
C VAL A 26 0.87 7.31 14.75
N LEU A 27 -0.05 6.51 14.23
CA LEU A 27 -0.34 6.41 12.81
C LEU A 27 -1.75 6.90 12.54
N HIS A 28 -1.93 7.54 11.40
CA HIS A 28 -3.19 8.05 10.90
C HIS A 28 -3.74 7.12 9.83
N ARG A 29 -5.03 6.83 9.91
CA ARG A 29 -5.70 5.97 8.96
C ARG A 29 -6.97 6.64 8.48
N THR A 30 -7.13 6.69 7.16
CA THR A 30 -8.40 6.95 6.50
C THR A 30 -8.88 5.62 5.93
N HIS A 31 -10.10 5.19 6.26
CA HIS A 31 -10.60 3.87 5.88
C HIS A 31 -12.10 3.92 5.56
N GLY A 32 -12.60 2.89 4.87
CA GLY A 32 -14.05 2.74 4.71
C GLY A 32 -14.74 2.66 6.07
N SER A 33 -15.85 3.37 6.23
CA SER A 33 -16.59 3.45 7.50
C SER A 33 -17.17 2.11 7.97
N SER A 34 -17.22 1.10 7.09
CA SER A 34 -17.58 -0.28 7.43
C SER A 34 -16.51 -1.06 8.22
N PHE A 35 -15.26 -0.56 8.26
CA PHE A 35 -14.16 -1.20 8.99
C PHE A 35 -13.91 -0.53 10.33
N ARG A 36 -13.55 -1.32 11.35
CA ARG A 36 -13.09 -0.77 12.64
C ARG A 36 -11.72 -0.07 12.50
N PRO A 37 -11.38 0.88 13.39
CA PRO A 37 -10.15 1.69 13.33
C PRO A 37 -8.84 0.93 13.10
N ALA A 38 -8.66 -0.23 13.73
CA ALA A 38 -7.46 -1.06 13.61
C ALA A 38 -7.71 -2.43 12.96
N GLN A 39 -8.86 -2.60 12.28
CA GLN A 39 -9.18 -3.84 11.58
C GLN A 39 -8.42 -3.92 10.26
N PHE A 40 -7.68 -5.00 10.09
CA PHE A 40 -7.05 -5.37 8.82
C PHE A 40 -8.12 -5.83 7.82
N ASN A 41 -7.95 -5.48 6.56
CA ASN A 41 -8.82 -5.88 5.46
C ASN A 41 -8.56 -7.36 5.09
N PRO A 42 -9.59 -8.24 5.15
CA PRO A 42 -9.46 -9.65 4.80
C PRO A 42 -9.59 -9.90 3.29
N CYS A 43 -8.78 -9.20 2.49
CA CYS A 43 -8.80 -9.26 1.03
C CYS A 43 -10.15 -8.92 0.38
N MET A 44 -10.94 -8.07 1.02
CA MET A 44 -12.26 -7.65 0.55
C MET A 44 -12.21 -6.30 -0.16
N GLY A 45 -13.11 -6.12 -1.14
CA GLY A 45 -13.27 -4.86 -1.86
C GLY A 45 -12.42 -4.77 -3.12
N GLN A 46 -12.26 -3.55 -3.63
CA GLN A 46 -11.52 -3.30 -4.87
C GLN A 46 -10.01 -3.42 -4.66
N PRO A 47 -9.25 -3.85 -5.68
CA PRO A 47 -7.79 -3.86 -5.63
C PRO A 47 -7.21 -2.50 -5.26
N THR A 48 -6.12 -2.55 -4.51
CA THR A 48 -5.27 -1.44 -4.09
C THR A 48 -3.83 -1.78 -4.44
N ARG A 49 -2.91 -0.82 -4.34
CA ARG A 49 -1.52 -0.99 -4.77
C ARG A 49 -0.81 -2.21 -4.19
N PHE A 50 -1.07 -2.54 -2.93
CA PHE A 50 -0.43 -3.65 -2.23
C PHE A 50 -1.45 -4.62 -1.63
N ALA A 51 -2.69 -4.69 -2.14
CA ALA A 51 -3.69 -5.64 -1.67
C ALA A 51 -4.84 -5.78 -2.69
N PRO A 52 -5.54 -6.92 -2.75
CA PRO A 52 -5.26 -8.14 -2.00
C PRO A 52 -4.05 -8.88 -2.57
N PHE A 53 -3.36 -9.66 -1.74
CA PHE A 53 -2.42 -10.66 -2.21
C PHE A 53 -2.44 -11.87 -1.27
N GLN A 54 -1.95 -12.99 -1.78
CA GLN A 54 -1.86 -14.25 -1.06
C GLN A 54 -0.40 -14.58 -0.73
N ASP A 55 -0.19 -15.36 0.32
CA ASP A 55 1.11 -15.97 0.59
C ASP A 55 1.38 -17.17 -0.35
N SER A 56 2.52 -17.84 -0.15
CA SER A 56 2.91 -19.01 -0.95
C SER A 56 1.95 -20.20 -0.82
N ALA A 57 1.15 -20.26 0.24
CA ALA A 57 0.14 -21.29 0.44
C ALA A 57 -1.22 -20.91 -0.15
N GLY A 58 -1.34 -19.74 -0.78
CA GLY A 58 -2.60 -19.23 -1.31
C GLY A 58 -3.50 -18.58 -0.25
N THR A 59 -2.99 -18.35 0.97
CA THR A 59 -3.77 -17.74 2.05
C THR A 59 -3.77 -16.23 1.92
N CYS A 60 -4.94 -15.60 2.07
CA CYS A 60 -5.08 -14.14 2.07
C CYS A 60 -4.18 -13.50 3.15
N VAL A 61 -3.34 -12.56 2.74
CA VAL A 61 -2.58 -11.72 3.66
C VAL A 61 -3.44 -10.51 4.04
N LEU A 62 -3.81 -10.41 5.31
CA LEU A 62 -4.62 -9.29 5.81
C LEU A 62 -3.81 -7.99 5.76
N THR A 63 -4.39 -6.91 5.23
CA THR A 63 -3.67 -5.65 5.00
C THR A 63 -4.27 -4.46 5.73
N LEU A 64 -3.44 -3.50 6.13
CA LEU A 64 -3.88 -2.24 6.71
C LEU A 64 -2.98 -1.12 6.19
N TYR A 65 -3.61 -0.06 5.68
CA TYR A 65 -2.93 1.17 5.27
C TYR A 65 -3.00 2.19 6.39
N ALA A 66 -1.87 2.81 6.70
CA ALA A 66 -1.78 3.94 7.62
C ALA A 66 -0.58 4.81 7.23
N ALA A 67 -0.61 6.07 7.64
CA ALA A 67 0.43 7.05 7.35
C ALA A 67 0.90 7.75 8.64
N THR A 68 2.03 8.43 8.55
CA THR A 68 2.60 9.21 9.67
C THR A 68 1.90 10.55 9.89
N SER A 69 1.05 11.00 8.95
CA SER A 69 0.21 12.19 9.09
C SER A 69 -1.20 11.94 8.56
N ARG A 70 -2.15 12.74 9.03
CA ARG A 70 -3.56 12.68 8.58
C ARG A 70 -3.68 13.05 7.10
N GLU A 71 -2.91 14.05 6.68
CA GLU A 71 -2.91 14.59 5.32
C GLU A 71 -2.41 13.52 4.34
N ALA A 72 -1.35 12.79 4.69
CA ALA A 72 -0.86 11.67 3.89
C ALA A 72 -1.91 10.54 3.82
N ALA A 73 -2.57 10.20 4.93
CA ALA A 73 -3.63 9.18 4.92
C ALA A 73 -4.82 9.59 4.04
N ALA A 74 -5.19 10.88 4.04
CA ALA A 74 -6.26 11.41 3.19
C ALA A 74 -5.86 11.45 1.70
N LEU A 75 -4.64 11.89 1.39
CA LEU A 75 -4.11 11.90 0.02
C LEU A 75 -4.14 10.50 -0.60
N GLU A 76 -3.70 9.48 0.16
CA GLU A 76 -3.67 8.10 -0.32
C GLU A 76 -5.05 7.43 -0.40
N SER A 77 -6.07 7.89 0.34
CA SER A 77 -7.37 7.20 0.44
C SER A 77 -8.53 7.89 -0.26
N ILE A 78 -8.45 9.21 -0.43
CA ILE A 78 -9.50 10.06 -1.02
C ILE A 78 -9.03 10.68 -2.31
N PHE A 79 -7.79 11.18 -2.34
CA PHE A 79 -7.29 12.04 -3.43
C PHE A 79 -6.34 11.32 -4.39
N HIS A 80 -6.08 10.03 -4.20
CA HIS A 80 -5.06 9.28 -4.93
C HIS A 80 -5.36 9.09 -6.43
N ASP A 81 -6.61 9.29 -6.85
CA ASP A 81 -7.04 9.21 -8.25
C ASP A 81 -7.22 10.58 -8.92
N ILE A 82 -6.85 11.68 -8.24
CA ILE A 82 -6.94 13.01 -8.85
C ILE A 82 -5.79 13.18 -9.83
N GLU A 83 -6.12 13.38 -11.11
CA GLU A 83 -5.15 13.73 -12.15
C GLU A 83 -4.38 14.99 -11.74
N THR A 84 -3.05 14.88 -11.70
CA THR A 84 -2.18 15.96 -11.23
C THR A 84 -2.22 17.19 -12.15
N THR A 85 -2.50 16.97 -13.44
CA THR A 85 -2.61 17.98 -14.50
C THR A 85 -4.00 18.57 -14.67
N ALA A 86 -5.01 18.09 -13.94
CA ALA A 86 -6.37 18.61 -14.06
C ALA A 86 -6.43 20.07 -13.58
N VAL A 87 -7.04 20.94 -14.41
CA VAL A 87 -7.25 22.36 -14.09
C VAL A 87 -8.15 22.52 -12.87
N PHE A 88 -9.16 21.65 -12.73
CA PHE A 88 -10.04 21.57 -11.57
C PHE A 88 -9.92 20.21 -10.90
N LYS A 89 -9.47 20.19 -9.64
CA LYS A 89 -9.33 18.99 -8.84
C LYS A 89 -10.62 18.72 -8.07
N THR A 90 -11.37 17.71 -8.49
CA THR A 90 -12.65 17.34 -7.87
C THR A 90 -12.62 15.90 -7.36
N VAL A 91 -13.30 15.65 -6.25
CA VAL A 91 -13.61 14.31 -5.75
C VAL A 91 -15.11 14.19 -5.54
N ARG A 92 -15.68 13.01 -5.74
CA ARG A 92 -17.10 12.78 -5.45
C ARG A 92 -17.33 12.85 -3.93
N LEU A 93 -18.39 13.55 -3.52
CA LEU A 93 -18.69 13.76 -2.10
C LEU A 93 -18.93 12.42 -1.35
N ASP A 94 -19.61 11.46 -1.99
CA ASP A 94 -19.87 10.14 -1.40
C ASP A 94 -18.59 9.34 -1.09
N VAL A 95 -17.51 9.56 -1.86
CA VAL A 95 -16.18 8.99 -1.58
C VAL A 95 -15.59 9.57 -0.30
N VAL A 96 -15.92 10.81 0.06
CA VAL A 96 -15.49 11.45 1.31
C VAL A 96 -16.36 10.97 2.47
N GLU A 97 -17.69 10.99 2.31
CA GLU A 97 -18.65 10.62 3.35
C GLU A 97 -18.59 9.15 3.75
N SER A 98 -18.20 8.27 2.82
CA SER A 98 -18.00 6.84 3.10
C SER A 98 -16.71 6.51 3.88
N ARG A 99 -15.96 7.53 4.34
CA ARG A 99 -14.69 7.37 5.04
C ARG A 99 -14.77 7.77 6.50
N SER A 100 -14.02 7.04 7.31
CA SER A 100 -13.72 7.33 8.70
C SER A 100 -12.23 7.61 8.85
N VAL A 101 -11.90 8.49 9.80
CA VAL A 101 -10.52 8.83 10.16
C VAL A 101 -10.23 8.34 11.57
N SER A 102 -9.11 7.64 11.73
CA SER A 102 -8.69 7.06 13.00
C SER A 102 -7.22 7.36 13.29
N ARG A 103 -6.88 7.47 14.58
CA ARG A 103 -5.50 7.37 15.07
C ARG A 103 -5.31 5.98 15.68
N ILE A 104 -4.27 5.28 15.24
CA ILE A 104 -3.94 3.94 15.72
C ILE A 104 -2.47 3.91 16.16
N ALA A 105 -2.12 2.92 16.96
CA ALA A 105 -0.75 2.71 17.39
C ALA A 105 -0.39 1.22 17.37
N PRO A 106 0.80 0.84 16.86
CA PRO A 106 1.28 -0.54 16.96
C PRO A 106 1.43 -0.98 18.42
N LYS A 107 0.99 -2.20 18.72
CA LYS A 107 1.15 -2.81 20.06
C LYS A 107 2.55 -3.36 20.33
N ARG A 108 3.37 -3.46 19.28
CA ARG A 108 4.77 -3.90 19.28
C ARG A 108 5.52 -3.14 18.20
N ASP A 109 6.84 -3.17 18.27
CA ASP A 109 7.68 -2.70 17.17
C ASP A 109 7.37 -3.48 15.89
N LEU A 110 7.26 -2.75 14.79
CA LEU A 110 7.10 -3.32 13.45
C LEU A 110 8.38 -3.04 12.66
N LEU A 111 8.93 -4.07 12.04
CA LEU A 111 9.91 -3.91 10.97
C LEU A 111 9.14 -3.89 9.66
N VAL A 112 9.27 -2.79 8.91
CA VAL A 112 8.60 -2.60 7.63
C VAL A 112 9.65 -2.44 6.53
N ALA A 113 9.32 -2.95 5.35
CA ALA A 113 10.07 -2.74 4.13
C ALA A 113 10.13 -1.25 3.78
N GLY A 114 11.33 -0.72 3.58
CA GLY A 114 11.57 0.58 2.95
C GLY A 114 11.38 0.44 1.45
N LEU A 115 10.41 1.16 0.90
CA LEU A 115 10.14 1.25 -0.53
C LEU A 115 10.36 2.69 -1.02
N PHE A 116 11.46 3.30 -0.58
CA PHE A 116 11.85 4.65 -1.02
C PHE A 116 12.57 4.60 -2.36
N ALA A 117 12.79 5.76 -2.99
CA ALA A 117 13.37 5.83 -4.34
C ALA A 117 14.71 5.09 -4.49
N SER A 118 15.54 5.11 -3.45
CA SER A 118 16.81 4.35 -3.38
C SER A 118 16.59 2.84 -3.32
N ASP A 119 15.59 2.38 -2.57
CA ASP A 119 15.27 0.95 -2.42
C ASP A 119 14.64 0.39 -3.70
N LEU A 120 13.74 1.15 -4.31
CA LEU A 120 13.12 0.79 -5.59
C LEU A 120 14.16 0.66 -6.70
N LYS A 121 15.14 1.58 -6.75
CA LYS A 121 16.27 1.51 -7.69
C LYS A 121 17.10 0.23 -7.49
N ALA A 122 17.32 -0.20 -6.25
CA ALA A 122 18.00 -1.46 -5.96
C ALA A 122 17.18 -2.68 -6.42
N CYS A 123 15.85 -2.58 -6.40
CA CYS A 123 14.93 -3.57 -6.99
C CYS A 123 14.82 -3.48 -8.52
N GLY A 124 15.51 -2.56 -9.21
CA GLY A 124 15.33 -2.34 -10.64
C GLY A 124 13.94 -1.82 -11.02
N ILE A 125 13.19 -1.29 -10.05
CA ILE A 125 11.83 -0.77 -10.18
C ILE A 125 11.90 0.75 -10.12
N SER A 126 11.30 1.46 -11.07
CA SER A 126 11.22 2.92 -10.99
C SER A 126 10.05 3.35 -10.10
N ARG A 127 10.06 4.61 -9.64
CA ARG A 127 8.88 5.20 -8.97
C ARG A 127 7.64 5.17 -9.88
N GLY A 128 7.84 5.32 -11.19
CA GLY A 128 6.79 5.22 -12.20
C GLY A 128 6.13 3.85 -12.25
N ASP A 129 6.87 2.79 -11.91
CA ASP A 129 6.41 1.39 -11.97
C ASP A 129 5.64 0.96 -10.71
N LEU A 130 5.68 1.75 -9.62
CA LEU A 130 5.06 1.36 -8.35
C LEU A 130 4.27 2.47 -7.67
N ILE A 131 4.76 3.71 -7.68
CA ILE A 131 4.21 4.83 -6.91
C ILE A 131 3.26 5.71 -7.75
N GLU A 132 3.50 5.80 -9.06
CA GLU A 132 2.73 6.68 -9.96
C GLU A 132 1.80 5.87 -10.89
N THR A 133 1.54 4.61 -10.56
CA THR A 133 0.76 3.73 -11.40
C THR A 133 -0.75 3.89 -11.21
N PRO A 134 -1.54 3.84 -12.31
CA PRO A 134 -3.00 3.90 -12.24
C PRO A 134 -3.58 2.60 -11.66
N LYS A 135 -4.79 2.68 -11.12
CA LYS A 135 -5.54 1.54 -10.55
C LYS A 135 -5.54 0.27 -11.41
N SER A 136 -5.58 0.43 -12.73
CA SER A 136 -5.57 -0.67 -13.69
C SER A 136 -4.34 -1.59 -13.61
N THR A 137 -3.26 -1.14 -12.97
CA THR A 137 -2.00 -1.89 -12.82
C THR A 137 -1.81 -2.49 -11.42
N TYR A 138 -2.73 -2.25 -10.48
CA TYR A 138 -2.57 -2.68 -9.08
C TYR A 138 -2.40 -4.19 -8.90
N GLY A 139 -2.98 -4.99 -9.79
CA GLY A 139 -2.75 -6.45 -9.80
C GLY A 139 -1.26 -6.83 -9.94
N GLN A 140 -0.47 -6.01 -10.64
CA GLN A 140 0.95 -6.24 -10.84
C GLN A 140 1.79 -5.71 -9.66
N THR A 141 1.38 -4.62 -9.01
CA THR A 141 2.08 -4.08 -7.84
C THR A 141 1.80 -4.87 -6.56
N ALA A 142 0.64 -5.52 -6.44
CA ALA A 142 0.34 -6.44 -5.33
C ALA A 142 1.30 -7.65 -5.29
N PHE A 143 1.85 -8.04 -6.45
CA PHE A 143 2.83 -9.13 -6.56
C PHE A 143 4.13 -8.84 -5.77
N LEU A 144 4.53 -7.57 -5.64
CA LEU A 144 5.67 -7.18 -4.79
C LEU A 144 5.43 -7.56 -3.32
N GLY A 145 4.22 -7.32 -2.79
CA GLY A 145 3.86 -7.72 -1.43
C GLY A 145 3.95 -9.23 -1.21
N SER A 146 3.52 -10.03 -2.19
CA SER A 146 3.59 -11.50 -2.13
C SER A 146 5.00 -12.08 -2.29
N SER A 147 5.96 -11.31 -2.79
CA SER A 147 7.33 -11.79 -3.01
C SER A 147 8.17 -11.75 -1.72
N ASP A 148 7.92 -10.79 -0.84
CA ASP A 148 8.57 -10.71 0.48
C ASP A 148 8.00 -11.75 1.47
N SER A 149 6.68 -12.02 1.42
CA SER A 149 6.05 -13.04 2.28
C SER A 149 6.59 -14.45 2.05
N ARG A 150 6.93 -14.78 0.79
CA ARG A 150 7.63 -16.03 0.42
C ARG A 150 8.94 -16.26 1.17
N ARG A 151 9.61 -15.21 1.66
CA ARG A 151 10.86 -15.32 2.42
C ARG A 151 10.63 -15.58 3.91
N GLN A 152 9.52 -15.09 4.49
CA GLN A 152 9.22 -15.27 5.91
C GLN A 152 8.70 -16.66 6.25
N SER A 153 8.08 -17.38 5.30
CA SER A 153 7.62 -18.77 5.48
C SER A 153 8.73 -19.82 5.38
N GLY A 154 9.96 -19.42 5.07
CA GLY A 154 11.13 -20.30 4.94
C GLY A 154 12.03 -20.33 6.17
N ARG A 155 11.53 -19.94 7.35
CA ARG A 155 12.23 -20.03 8.64
C ARG A 155 11.37 -20.72 9.69
#